data_AF-A0A451ADN9-F1
#
_entry.id   AF-A0A451ADN9-F1
#
_cell.length_a   1.000
_cell.length_b   1.000
_cell.length_c   1.000
_cell.angle_alpha   90.00
_cell.angle_beta   90.00
_cell.angle_gamma   90.00
#
_symmetry.space_group_name_H-M   'P 1'
#
loop_
_entity.id
_entity.type
_entity.pdbx_description
1 polymer ?
#
loop_
_entity_poly.entity_id
_entity_poly.type
_entity_poly.pdbx_seq_one_letter_code
_entity_poly.pdbx_strand_id
1 'polypeptide(L)'
;MVGLAANSRLLFIELVSIGGFTSTSVNPREAFQVAVHKGAVSAIMVHNHSDDMLMPSDADKDLTDRFIQAGRILNVKVVNHLIITTQTFFSFQINGVMEELGKSLKWKALSLRENDDTVRETEVVA
;
A
#
# COMPACT_ATOMS: atom_id res chain seq x y z
N MET A 1 -0.33 9.39 6.11
CA MET A 1 0.34 8.16 6.58
C MET A 1 0.35 8.13 8.09
N VAL A 2 0.03 6.98 8.67
CA VAL A 2 0.18 6.72 10.12
C VAL A 2 1.34 5.76 10.31
N GLY A 3 2.34 6.15 11.10
CA GLY A 3 3.49 5.30 11.42
C GLY A 3 3.31 4.59 12.76
N LEU A 4 3.70 3.31 12.82
CA LEU A 4 3.51 2.45 13.97
C LEU A 4 4.83 1.82 14.44
N ALA A 5 4.96 1.69 15.76
CA ALA A 5 6.00 0.90 16.42
C ALA A 5 5.71 -0.60 16.31
N ALA A 6 6.67 -1.44 16.75
CA ALA A 6 6.56 -2.91 16.67
C ALA A 6 5.37 -3.48 17.47
N ASN A 7 4.95 -2.80 18.54
CA ASN A 7 3.78 -3.16 19.34
C ASN A 7 2.49 -2.46 18.87
N SER A 8 2.46 -1.99 17.62
CA SER A 8 1.33 -1.25 17.02
C SER A 8 0.98 0.08 17.72
N ARG A 9 1.83 0.59 18.61
CA ARG A 9 1.66 1.94 19.16
C ARG A 9 1.86 2.98 18.07
N LEU A 10 0.96 3.96 18.01
CA LEU A 10 1.05 5.09 17.10
C LEU A 10 2.29 5.93 17.40
N LEU A 11 3.12 6.16 16.38
CA LEU A 11 4.30 7.03 16.44
C LEU A 11 4.01 8.42 15.88
N PHE A 12 3.29 8.48 14.76
CA PHE A 12 2.95 9.74 14.11
C PHE A 12 1.77 9.58 13.15
N ILE A 13 1.15 10.72 12.82
CA ILE A 13 0.25 10.90 11.69
C ILE A 13 0.83 12.05 10.87
N GLU A 14 1.15 11.82 9.60
CA GLU A 14 1.68 12.86 8.71
C GLU A 14 0.98 12.88 7.35
N LEU A 15 0.79 14.10 6.86
CA LEU A 15 0.31 14.37 5.52
C LEU A 15 1.47 14.19 4.53
N VAL A 16 1.44 13.09 3.78
CA VAL A 16 2.50 12.74 2.81
C VAL A 16 2.19 13.24 1.41
N SER A 17 0.95 13.66 1.15
CA SER A 17 0.54 14.25 -0.11
C SER A 17 -0.79 14.97 0.04
N ILE A 18 -0.99 15.97 -0.80
CA ILE A 18 -2.26 16.66 -1.01
C ILE A 18 -2.58 16.51 -2.50
N GLY A 19 -3.70 15.85 -2.81
CA GLY A 19 -4.18 15.70 -4.18
C GLY A 19 -4.94 16.92 -4.69
N GLY A 20 -5.11 16.96 -6.01
CA GLY A 20 -6.14 17.79 -6.66
C GLY A 20 -7.45 17.02 -6.83
N PHE A 21 -8.45 17.64 -7.47
CA PHE A 21 -9.78 17.06 -7.69
C PHE A 21 -9.81 15.70 -8.44
N THR A 22 -8.75 15.31 -9.14
CA THR A 22 -8.77 14.18 -10.09
C THR A 22 -7.83 13.02 -9.76
N SER A 23 -6.77 13.25 -8.97
CA SER A 23 -5.92 12.19 -8.42
C SER A 23 -4.85 12.78 -7.49
N THR A 24 -4.32 11.92 -6.62
CA THR A 24 -3.15 12.20 -5.80
C THR A 24 -2.04 11.25 -6.20
N SER A 25 -0.98 11.74 -6.84
CA SER A 25 0.20 10.93 -7.12
C SER A 25 1.19 11.06 -5.96
N VAL A 26 1.31 10.02 -5.14
CA VAL A 26 2.30 9.97 -4.06
C VAL A 26 3.43 9.05 -4.46
N ASN A 27 4.66 9.56 -4.45
CA ASN A 27 5.81 8.71 -4.65
C ASN A 27 6.11 7.96 -3.33
N PRO A 28 6.20 6.61 -3.33
CA PRO A 28 6.59 5.86 -2.14
C PRO A 28 7.89 6.35 -1.52
N ARG A 29 8.86 6.80 -2.33
CA ARG A 29 10.14 7.34 -1.84
C ARG A 29 9.92 8.49 -0.84
N GLU A 30 9.08 9.44 -1.20
CA GLU A 30 8.79 10.62 -0.39
C GLU A 30 7.97 10.23 0.84
N ALA A 31 6.94 9.41 0.64
CA ALA A 31 6.07 8.98 1.74
C ALA A 31 6.79 8.11 2.79
N PHE A 32 7.74 7.26 2.39
CA PHE A 32 8.50 6.46 3.35
C PHE A 32 9.64 7.23 4.02
N GLN A 33 10.01 8.43 3.54
CA GLN A 33 11.05 9.23 4.18
C GLN A 33 10.70 9.48 5.65
N VAL A 34 9.48 9.92 5.95
CA VAL A 34 9.02 10.11 7.34
C VAL A 34 9.05 8.81 8.14
N ALA A 35 8.57 7.70 7.56
CA ALA A 35 8.49 6.43 8.27
C ALA A 35 9.87 5.94 8.70
N VAL A 36 10.85 6.03 7.81
CA VAL A 36 12.25 5.68 8.10
C VAL A 36 12.85 6.64 9.13
N HIS A 37 12.70 7.95 8.95
CA HIS A 37 13.27 8.96 9.87
C HIS A 37 12.72 8.84 11.29
N LYS A 38 11.45 8.46 11.43
CA LYS A 38 10.77 8.31 12.72
C LYS A 38 10.80 6.88 13.29
N GLY A 39 11.54 5.98 12.64
CA GLY A 39 11.71 4.60 13.12
C GLY A 39 10.42 3.77 13.14
N ALA A 40 9.49 4.05 12.24
CA ALA A 40 8.29 3.22 12.10
C ALA A 40 8.63 1.88 11.44
N VAL A 41 8.16 0.79 12.02
CA VAL A 41 8.35 -0.57 11.47
C VAL A 41 7.14 -1.03 10.66
N SER A 42 6.02 -0.33 10.80
CA SER A 42 4.85 -0.49 9.94
C SER A 42 4.11 0.82 9.75
N ALA A 43 3.29 0.88 8.71
CA ALA A 43 2.52 2.06 8.36
C ALA A 43 1.11 1.71 7.87
N ILE A 44 0.18 2.63 8.11
CA ILE A 44 -1.17 2.64 7.53
C ILE A 44 -1.26 3.81 6.56
N MET A 45 -1.71 3.54 5.33
CA MET A 45 -2.09 4.60 4.40
C MET A 45 -3.50 5.06 4.71
N VAL A 46 -3.74 6.36 4.57
CA VAL A 46 -5.06 6.95 4.77
C VAL A 46 -5.24 8.05 3.73
N HIS A 47 -6.33 8.00 2.98
CA HIS A 47 -6.78 9.12 2.14
C HIS A 47 -8.29 9.28 2.24
N ASN A 48 -8.77 10.46 1.89
CA ASN A 48 -10.19 10.82 1.92
C ASN A 48 -10.79 10.74 0.53
N HIS A 49 -12.02 10.23 0.43
CA HIS A 49 -12.88 10.40 -0.74
C HIS A 49 -13.92 11.48 -0.42
N SER A 50 -13.80 12.63 -1.09
CA SER A 50 -14.66 13.80 -0.85
C SER A 50 -16.05 13.67 -1.49
N ASP A 51 -16.25 12.69 -2.36
CA ASP A 51 -17.49 12.36 -3.05
C ASP A 51 -18.35 11.33 -2.28
N ASP A 52 -17.96 11.02 -1.04
CA ASP A 52 -18.55 10.00 -0.16
C ASP A 52 -18.60 8.58 -0.75
N MET A 53 -17.93 8.33 -1.88
CA MET A 53 -17.84 6.99 -2.48
C MET A 53 -16.73 6.19 -1.81
N LEU A 54 -17.07 5.15 -1.03
CA LEU A 54 -16.08 4.35 -0.32
C LEU A 54 -15.31 3.33 -1.16
N MET A 55 -15.75 3.09 -2.40
CA MET A 55 -15.15 2.06 -3.24
C MET A 55 -13.76 2.50 -3.70
N PRO A 56 -12.71 1.68 -3.49
CA PRO A 56 -11.38 2.01 -3.97
C PRO A 56 -11.34 2.02 -5.49
N SER A 57 -10.77 3.08 -6.06
CA SER A 57 -10.46 3.17 -7.48
C SER A 57 -9.30 2.24 -7.86
N ASP A 58 -9.11 2.01 -9.15
CA ASP A 58 -7.94 1.27 -9.63
C ASP A 58 -6.63 2.00 -9.34
N ALA A 59 -6.66 3.34 -9.28
CA ALA A 59 -5.51 4.15 -8.88
C ALA A 59 -5.16 3.91 -7.40
N ASP A 60 -6.16 3.78 -6.52
CA ASP A 60 -5.92 3.47 -5.10
C ASP A 60 -5.27 2.09 -4.95
N LYS A 61 -5.77 1.09 -5.68
CA LYS A 61 -5.22 -0.27 -5.67
C LYS A 61 -3.78 -0.30 -6.21
N ASP A 62 -3.52 0.38 -7.33
CA ASP A 62 -2.18 0.46 -7.91
C ASP A 62 -1.18 1.13 -6.96
N LEU A 63 -1.58 2.26 -6.37
CA LEU A 63 -0.78 2.96 -5.38
C LEU A 63 -0.48 2.05 -4.19
N THR A 64 -1.50 1.36 -3.68
CA THR A 64 -1.35 0.44 -2.54
C THR A 64 -0.39 -0.69 -2.84
N ASP A 65 -0.48 -1.34 -4.00
CA ASP A 65 0.46 -2.38 -4.41
C ASP A 65 1.89 -1.86 -4.42
N ARG A 66 2.12 -0.71 -5.07
CA ARG A 66 3.45 -0.09 -5.13
C ARG A 66 4.01 0.20 -3.74
N PHE A 67 3.17 0.68 -2.81
CA PHE A 67 3.54 0.91 -1.41
C PHE A 67 3.83 -0.38 -0.64
N ILE A 68 3.07 -1.46 -0.87
CA ILE A 68 3.34 -2.78 -0.29
C ILE A 68 4.72 -3.28 -0.72
N GLN A 69 5.05 -3.21 -2.02
CA GLN A 69 6.34 -3.67 -2.51
C GLN A 69 7.50 -2.80 -2.01
N ALA A 70 7.34 -1.48 -2.01
CA ALA A 70 8.36 -0.57 -1.47
C ALA A 70 8.58 -0.79 0.03
N GLY A 71 7.50 -0.97 0.81
CA GLY A 71 7.56 -1.25 2.23
C GLY A 71 8.30 -2.55 2.56
N ARG A 72 8.16 -3.59 1.72
CA ARG A 72 8.93 -4.84 1.85
C ARG A 72 10.43 -4.59 1.72
N ILE A 73 10.85 -3.77 0.75
CA ILE A 73 12.27 -3.44 0.53
C ILE A 73 12.82 -2.62 1.69
N LEU A 74 12.05 -1.66 2.20
CA LEU A 74 12.46 -0.76 3.28
C LEU A 74 12.31 -1.36 4.68
N ASN A 75 11.76 -2.58 4.79
CA ASN A 75 11.38 -3.21 6.05
C ASN A 75 10.40 -2.35 6.90
N VAL A 76 9.48 -1.65 6.21
CA VAL A 76 8.36 -0.90 6.80
C VAL A 76 7.07 -1.49 6.25
N LYS A 77 6.43 -2.37 7.00
CA LYS A 77 5.24 -3.11 6.52
C LYS A 77 4.04 -2.16 6.35
N VAL A 78 3.45 -2.10 5.16
CA VAL A 78 2.15 -1.46 4.97
C VAL A 78 1.07 -2.44 5.41
N VAL A 79 0.42 -2.16 6.55
CA VAL A 79 -0.50 -3.11 7.20
C VAL A 79 -1.96 -2.87 6.84
N ASN A 80 -2.30 -1.68 6.35
CA ASN A 80 -3.65 -1.34 5.91
C ASN A 80 -3.63 -0.10 5.01
N HIS A 81 -4.70 0.05 4.23
CA HIS A 81 -5.05 1.27 3.54
C HIS A 81 -6.50 1.61 3.89
N LEU A 82 -6.72 2.79 4.47
CA LEU A 82 -8.03 3.29 4.84
C LEU A 82 -8.46 4.38 3.87
N ILE A 83 -9.63 4.20 3.26
CA ILE A 83 -10.35 5.29 2.57
C ILE A 83 -11.41 5.78 3.56
N ILE A 84 -11.39 7.06 3.89
CA ILE A 84 -12.30 7.64 4.88
C ILE A 84 -13.26 8.63 4.23
N THR A 85 -14.48 8.68 4.74
CA THR A 85 -15.48 9.72 4.48
C THR A 85 -15.92 10.36 5.79
N THR A 86 -16.88 11.28 5.73
CA THR A 86 -17.42 11.94 6.93
C THR A 86 -18.16 10.98 7.87
N GLN A 87 -18.69 9.87 7.35
CA GLN A 87 -19.57 8.97 8.10
C GLN A 87 -18.96 7.58 8.34
N THR A 88 -18.04 7.14 7.49
CA THR A 88 -17.60 5.74 7.46
C THR A 88 -16.22 5.61 6.80
N PHE A 89 -15.71 4.38 6.72
CA PHE A 89 -14.44 4.06 6.10
C PHE A 89 -14.47 2.72 5.37
N PHE A 90 -13.58 2.58 4.38
CA PHE A 90 -13.25 1.32 3.73
C PHE A 90 -11.84 0.92 4.16
N SER A 91 -11.67 -0.30 4.65
CA SER A 91 -10.36 -0.86 4.96
C SER A 91 -9.99 -1.93 3.96
N PHE A 92 -8.85 -1.74 3.28
CA PHE A 92 -8.30 -2.75 2.38
C PHE A 92 -8.00 -4.06 3.10
N GLN A 93 -7.57 -3.99 4.36
CA GLN A 93 -7.28 -5.19 5.15
C GLN A 93 -8.55 -5.98 5.50
N ILE A 94 -9.63 -5.30 5.95
CA ILE A 94 -10.90 -5.96 6.29
C ILE A 94 -11.54 -6.58 5.05
N ASN A 95 -11.41 -5.92 3.89
CA ASN A 95 -12.01 -6.37 2.63
C ASN A 95 -11.08 -7.29 1.81
N GLY A 96 -9.97 -7.79 2.37
CA GLY A 96 -9.08 -8.76 1.69
C GLY A 96 -8.18 -8.19 0.57
N VAL A 97 -8.34 -6.92 0.21
CA VAL A 97 -7.58 -6.26 -0.87
C VAL A 97 -6.08 -6.21 -0.56
N MET A 98 -5.67 -6.08 0.71
CA MET A 98 -4.24 -6.13 1.08
C MET A 98 -3.60 -7.47 0.73
N GLU A 99 -4.33 -8.59 0.91
CA GLU A 99 -3.81 -9.92 0.61
C GLU A 99 -3.71 -10.13 -0.90
N GLU A 100 -4.72 -9.71 -1.65
CA GLU A 100 -4.75 -9.73 -3.12
C GLU A 100 -3.54 -8.97 -3.69
N LEU A 101 -3.38 -7.70 -3.32
CA LEU A 101 -2.28 -6.86 -3.81
C LEU A 101 -0.91 -7.34 -3.32
N GLY A 102 -0.85 -7.98 -2.15
CA GLY A 102 0.38 -8.59 -1.66
C GLY A 102 0.92 -9.70 -2.58
N LYS A 103 0.05 -10.36 -3.35
CA LYS A 103 0.42 -11.42 -4.32
C LYS A 103 0.79 -10.84 -5.69
N SER A 104 0.40 -9.61 -5.99
CA SER A 104 0.68 -8.92 -7.27
C SER A 104 2.15 -9.00 -7.68
N LEU A 105 2.37 -9.21 -8.98
CA LEU A 105 3.69 -9.14 -9.61
C LEU A 105 3.96 -7.76 -10.23
N LYS A 106 2.95 -6.88 -10.35
CA LYS A 106 3.01 -5.63 -11.13
C LYS A 106 4.15 -4.71 -10.71
N TRP A 107 4.42 -4.62 -9.40
CA TRP A 107 5.48 -3.79 -8.83
C TRP A 107 6.58 -4.58 -8.13
N LYS A 108 6.57 -5.92 -8.20
CA LYS A 108 7.68 -6.75 -7.67
C LYS A 108 8.96 -6.51 -8.47
N ALA A 109 10.11 -6.60 -7.80
CA ALA A 109 11.43 -6.53 -8.43
C ALA A 109 11.52 -7.58 -9.56
N LEU A 110 12.17 -7.20 -10.67
CA LEU A 110 12.25 -8.04 -11.88
C LEU A 110 12.82 -9.43 -11.60
N SER A 111 13.83 -9.52 -10.72
CA SER A 111 14.43 -10.79 -10.29
C SER A 111 13.47 -11.76 -9.59
N LEU A 112 12.30 -11.28 -9.13
CA LEU A 112 11.27 -12.10 -8.48
C LEU A 112 10.13 -12.49 -9.43
N ARG A 113 10.13 -11.97 -10.67
CA ARG A 113 9.12 -12.32 -11.70
C ARG A 113 9.56 -13.53 -12.52
N GLU A 114 10.84 -13.60 -12.85
CA GLU A 114 11.42 -14.66 -13.69
C GLU A 114 11.26 -16.08 -13.07
N ASN A 115 11.24 -16.17 -11.74
CA ASN A 115 11.05 -17.44 -11.02
C ASN A 115 9.59 -17.94 -11.00
N ASP A 116 8.60 -17.11 -11.35
CA ASP A 116 7.17 -17.49 -11.37
C ASP A 116 6.72 -17.88 -12.79
N ASP A 117 7.31 -17.25 -13.82
CA ASP A 117 7.06 -17.60 -15.23
C ASP A 117 7.69 -18.96 -15.61
N THR A 118 8.81 -19.34 -15.01
CA THR A 118 9.46 -20.65 -15.24
C THR A 118 8.68 -21.83 -14.69
N VAL A 119 7.85 -21.64 -13.66
CA VAL A 119 6.98 -22.71 -13.11
C VAL A 119 5.80 -23.00 -14.05
N ARG A 120 5.33 -22.00 -14.81
CA ARG A 120 4.21 -22.18 -15.75
C ARG A 120 4.58 -22.96 -17.00
N GLU A 121 5.83 -22.93 -17.46
CA GLU A 121 6.26 -23.75 -18.59
C GLU A 121 6.43 -25.23 -18.24
N THR A 122 6.64 -25.58 -16.98
CA THR A 122 6.86 -26.99 -16.58
C THR A 122 5.58 -27.80 -16.39
N GLU A 123 4.42 -27.16 -16.20
CA GLU A 123 3.12 -27.84 -16.03
C GLU A 123 2.39 -28.15 -17.36
N VAL A 124 2.86 -27.64 -18.51
CA VAL A 124 2.22 -27.89 -19.82
C VAL A 124 2.86 -29.06 -20.58
N VAL A 125 3.91 -29.68 -20.02
CA VAL A 125 4.67 -30.76 -20.67
C VAL A 125 4.65 -32.10 -19.92
N ALA A 126 3.73 -32.28 -18.97
CA ALA A 126 3.54 -33.54 -18.22
C ALA A 126 2.24 -34.25 -18.62
#